data_AF-A0A527ZNE9-F1
#
_entry.id   AF-A0A527ZNE9-F1
#
_cell.length_a   1.000
_cell.length_b   1.000
_cell.length_c   1.000
_cell.angle_alpha   90.00
_cell.angle_beta   90.00
_cell.angle_gamma   90.00
#
_symmetry.space_group_name_H-M   'P 1'
#
loop_
_entity.id
_entity.type
_entity.pdbx_description
1 polymer ?
#
loop_
_entity_poly.entity_id
_entity_poly.type
_entity_poly.pdbx_seq_one_letter_code
_entity_poly.pdbx_strand_id
1 'polypeptide(L)'
;MVFAAVLRAISVLEDEALTTQFDRSVLEPIFVGRPYAELFREFVPQDLFAESFRQSVAPLDPERPFVSRAGRRVQWFDGSGPTFEFERALGDAQNRYDKVLASLRYTISDIAHDPGIRPRLLEMHKRGMKDWEILSILSNIAMGIRLDAPEDLPLEELRSRGMALLDKVETEADALPPAVFTDELLSAHAKVYLGAFFSSWQLHWPPSVDYEGAEKFLISRFRLRDVDVPHQDVFGWDQDDAPLDP
;
A
#
# COMPACT_ATOMS: atom_id res chain seq x y z
N MET A 1 31.86 -19.28 17.44
CA MET A 1 32.90 -20.03 18.17
C MET A 1 33.77 -20.95 17.29
N VAL A 2 33.36 -21.37 16.08
CA VAL A 2 34.13 -22.34 15.28
C VAL A 2 35.34 -21.73 14.55
N PHE A 3 35.23 -20.50 14.04
CA PHE A 3 36.27 -19.86 13.22
C PHE A 3 37.59 -19.54 13.98
N ALA A 4 37.49 -18.97 15.18
CA ALA A 4 38.66 -18.68 16.00
C ALA A 4 39.41 -19.95 16.44
N ALA A 5 38.67 -21.04 16.68
CA ALA A 5 39.26 -22.33 17.01
C ALA A 5 40.02 -22.93 15.81
N VAL A 6 39.48 -22.80 14.60
CA VAL A 6 40.16 -23.24 13.37
C VAL A 6 41.41 -22.41 13.09
N LEU A 7 41.34 -21.08 13.21
CA LEU A 7 42.50 -20.20 13.03
C LEU A 7 43.62 -20.49 14.02
N ARG A 8 43.29 -20.76 15.29
CA ARG A 8 44.28 -21.20 16.29
C ARG A 8 44.88 -22.56 15.94
N ALA A 9 44.07 -23.50 15.45
CA ALA A 9 44.53 -24.84 15.12
C ALA A 9 45.46 -24.89 13.89
N ILE A 10 45.39 -23.89 12.99
CA ILE A 10 46.22 -23.83 11.77
C ILE A 10 47.31 -22.76 11.83
N SER A 11 47.35 -21.96 12.90
CA SER A 11 48.36 -20.90 13.09
C SER A 11 49.65 -21.49 13.63
N VAL A 12 50.78 -21.00 13.11
CA VAL A 12 52.12 -21.32 13.60
C VAL A 12 52.59 -20.32 14.67
N LEU A 13 51.80 -19.26 14.92
CA LEU A 13 52.04 -18.25 15.95
C LEU A 13 51.41 -18.67 17.28
N GLU A 14 52.03 -18.27 18.38
CA GLU A 14 51.46 -18.42 19.72
C GLU A 14 50.18 -17.58 19.90
N ASP A 15 49.25 -18.08 20.71
CA ASP A 15 47.88 -17.55 20.86
C ASP A 15 47.85 -16.04 21.17
N GLU A 16 48.78 -15.56 21.98
CA GLU A 16 48.84 -14.16 22.38
C GLU A 16 49.29 -13.26 21.21
N ALA A 17 50.34 -13.68 20.49
CA ALA A 17 50.85 -12.98 19.32
C ALA A 17 49.85 -13.00 18.14
N LEU A 18 49.18 -14.13 17.92
CA LEU A 18 48.10 -14.24 16.95
C LEU A 18 46.97 -13.26 17.29
N THR A 19 46.58 -13.19 18.56
CA THR A 19 45.49 -12.32 19.01
C THR A 19 45.82 -10.83 18.90
N THR A 20 47.09 -10.44 19.05
CA THR A 20 47.53 -9.04 18.90
C THR A 20 47.64 -8.61 17.44
N GLN A 21 48.03 -9.51 16.53
CA GLN A 21 48.12 -9.19 15.10
C GLN A 21 46.79 -9.32 14.34
N PHE A 22 45.84 -10.09 14.88
CA PHE A 22 44.55 -10.30 14.23
C PHE A 22 43.63 -9.11 14.45
N ASP A 23 43.41 -8.32 13.40
CA ASP A 23 42.46 -7.21 13.43
C ASP A 23 41.02 -7.75 13.56
N ARG A 24 40.42 -7.50 14.72
CA ARG A 24 39.07 -7.98 15.04
C ARG A 24 37.99 -7.20 14.31
N SER A 25 38.28 -6.00 13.80
CA SER A 25 37.31 -5.19 13.03
C SER A 25 36.90 -5.87 11.73
N VAL A 26 37.78 -6.72 11.16
CA VAL A 26 37.51 -7.52 9.95
C VAL A 26 36.41 -8.56 10.19
N LEU A 27 36.15 -8.95 11.44
CA LEU A 27 35.12 -9.93 11.80
C LEU A 27 33.78 -9.29 12.17
N GLU A 28 33.72 -7.98 12.43
CA GLU A 28 32.47 -7.29 12.77
C GLU A 28 31.40 -7.39 11.67
N PRO A 29 31.72 -7.28 10.36
CA PRO A 29 30.73 -7.47 9.29
C PRO A 29 30.19 -8.90 9.20
N ILE A 30 30.99 -9.90 9.58
CA ILE A 30 30.67 -11.33 9.43
C ILE A 30 29.69 -11.80 10.53
N PHE A 31 29.66 -11.13 11.68
CA PHE A 31 28.83 -11.54 12.83
C PHE A 31 27.43 -10.91 12.88
N VAL A 32 27.16 -9.91 12.04
CA VAL A 32 25.81 -9.40 11.81
C VAL A 32 25.25 -10.17 10.62
N GLY A 33 24.06 -10.77 10.75
CA GLY A 33 23.43 -11.65 9.76
C GLY A 33 23.13 -10.99 8.41
N ARG A 34 24.17 -10.59 7.69
CA ARG A 34 24.09 -10.02 6.35
C ARG A 34 23.90 -11.15 5.34
N PRO A 35 23.10 -10.94 4.29
CA PRO A 35 22.93 -11.92 3.23
C PRO A 35 24.29 -12.37 2.68
N TYR A 36 24.46 -13.68 2.48
CA TYR A 36 25.72 -14.27 2.01
C TYR A 36 26.29 -13.55 0.77
N ALA A 37 25.43 -13.11 -0.14
CA ALA A 37 25.81 -12.39 -1.35
C ALA A 37 26.51 -11.04 -1.08
N GLU A 38 26.18 -10.36 0.03
CA GLU A 38 26.82 -9.11 0.41
C GLU A 38 28.22 -9.34 0.96
N LEU A 39 28.36 -10.29 1.90
CA LEU A 39 29.66 -10.68 2.44
C LEU A 39 30.58 -11.16 1.32
N PHE A 40 30.04 -11.97 0.41
CA PHE A 40 30.80 -12.48 -0.71
C PHE A 40 31.23 -11.39 -1.72
N ARG A 41 30.49 -10.28 -1.83
CA ARG A 41 30.90 -9.11 -2.63
C ARG A 41 32.02 -8.33 -1.98
N GLU A 42 32.01 -8.26 -0.65
CA GLU A 42 32.99 -7.50 0.12
C GLU A 42 34.37 -8.18 0.15
N PHE A 43 34.38 -9.52 0.21
CA PHE A 43 35.63 -10.30 0.32
C PHE A 43 36.16 -10.88 -1.01
N VAL A 44 35.42 -10.78 -2.11
CA VAL A 44 35.84 -11.26 -3.43
C VAL A 44 36.05 -10.07 -4.36
N PRO A 45 37.23 -9.92 -5.00
CA PRO A 45 37.50 -8.85 -5.96
C PRO A 45 36.40 -8.73 -7.01
N GLN A 46 36.03 -7.49 -7.37
CA GLN A 46 34.90 -7.21 -8.25
C GLN A 46 34.95 -7.97 -9.57
N ASP A 47 36.15 -8.18 -10.13
CA ASP A 47 36.34 -8.90 -11.40
C ASP A 47 36.02 -10.40 -11.26
N LEU A 48 36.40 -11.02 -10.15
CA LEU A 48 36.03 -12.40 -9.78
C LEU A 48 34.56 -12.49 -9.32
N PHE A 49 34.01 -11.39 -8.80
CA PHE A 49 32.61 -11.29 -8.43
C PHE A 49 31.69 -11.22 -9.66
N ALA A 50 32.10 -10.43 -10.64
CA ALA A 50 31.40 -10.16 -11.89
C ALA A 50 31.63 -11.24 -12.96
N GLU A 51 32.41 -12.28 -12.66
CA GLU A 51 32.66 -13.37 -13.60
C GLU A 51 31.33 -13.92 -14.16
N SER A 52 31.28 -13.98 -15.49
CA SER A 52 30.24 -14.58 -16.32
C SER A 52 29.81 -15.97 -15.85
N PHE A 53 30.67 -16.68 -15.12
CA PHE A 53 30.36 -17.93 -14.44
C PHE A 53 29.11 -17.82 -13.56
N ARG A 54 28.92 -16.75 -12.77
CA ARG A 54 27.74 -16.60 -11.90
C ARG A 54 26.47 -16.32 -12.67
N GLN A 55 26.57 -15.53 -13.74
CA GLN A 55 25.45 -15.33 -14.66
C GLN A 55 25.12 -16.62 -15.44
N SER A 56 26.08 -17.54 -15.55
CA SER A 56 25.89 -18.87 -16.15
C SER A 56 25.39 -19.94 -15.17
N VAL A 57 25.39 -19.68 -13.86
CA VAL A 57 24.78 -20.58 -12.88
C VAL A 57 23.27 -20.42 -12.96
N ALA A 58 22.64 -21.28 -13.75
CA ALA A 58 21.21 -21.48 -13.67
C ALA A 58 20.82 -21.99 -12.27
N PRO A 59 19.62 -21.64 -11.75
CA PRO A 59 19.09 -22.28 -10.56
C PRO A 59 19.19 -23.79 -10.68
N LEU A 60 19.52 -24.46 -9.57
CA LEU A 60 19.60 -25.91 -9.56
C LEU A 60 18.19 -26.47 -9.82
N ASP A 61 17.99 -27.03 -11.01
CA ASP A 61 16.70 -27.55 -11.50
C ASP A 61 15.62 -26.44 -11.62
N PRO A 62 15.73 -25.52 -12.61
CA PRO A 62 14.82 -24.38 -12.73
C PRO A 62 13.39 -24.80 -13.09
N GLU A 63 13.25 -25.97 -13.71
CA GLU A 63 11.97 -26.58 -14.05
C GLU A 63 11.34 -27.34 -12.87
N ARG A 64 12.05 -27.43 -11.73
CA ARG A 64 11.51 -28.10 -10.54
C ARG A 64 10.28 -27.35 -10.05
N PRO A 65 9.10 -27.99 -10.04
CA PRO A 65 7.92 -27.35 -9.50
C PRO A 65 8.13 -27.09 -8.00
N PHE A 66 8.14 -25.82 -7.60
CA PHE A 66 8.07 -25.46 -6.19
C PHE A 66 6.64 -25.71 -5.70
N VAL A 67 6.46 -26.78 -4.94
CA VAL A 67 5.21 -27.04 -4.23
C VAL A 67 5.40 -26.58 -2.80
N SER A 68 4.78 -25.45 -2.44
CA SER A 68 4.77 -24.96 -1.06
C SER A 68 4.16 -26.01 -0.14
N ARG A 69 4.98 -26.59 0.75
CA ARG A 69 4.53 -27.51 1.82
C ARG A 69 4.22 -26.77 3.12
N ALA A 70 3.90 -25.49 3.00
CA ALA A 70 3.38 -24.64 4.05
C ALA A 70 2.29 -25.41 4.85
N GLY A 71 2.56 -25.68 6.13
CA GLY A 71 1.63 -26.41 6.99
C GLY A 71 0.35 -25.61 7.26
N ARG A 72 -0.67 -26.23 7.89
CA ARG A 72 -1.96 -25.55 8.18
C ARG A 72 -1.84 -24.21 8.93
N ARG A 73 -0.75 -24.01 9.70
CA ARG A 73 -0.49 -22.79 10.48
C ARG A 73 -0.09 -21.56 9.66
N VAL A 74 0.22 -21.74 8.39
CA VAL A 74 0.56 -20.64 7.46
C VAL A 74 -0.49 -20.50 6.35
N GLN A 75 -1.64 -21.19 6.50
CA GLN A 75 -2.80 -20.93 5.67
C GLN A 75 -3.37 -19.56 6.00
N TRP A 76 -3.90 -18.92 4.96
CA TRP A 76 -4.60 -17.65 5.11
C TRP A 76 -5.81 -17.82 6.04
N PHE A 77 -6.00 -16.86 6.94
CA PHE A 77 -7.12 -16.86 7.88
C PHE A 77 -8.24 -15.97 7.35
N ASP A 78 -9.32 -16.58 6.84
CA ASP A 78 -10.45 -15.90 6.20
C ASP A 78 -11.48 -15.27 7.17
N GLY A 79 -11.23 -15.33 8.48
CA GLY A 79 -12.13 -14.71 9.46
C GLY A 79 -12.18 -13.17 9.36
N SER A 80 -12.91 -12.54 10.26
CA SER A 80 -12.80 -11.09 10.44
C SER A 80 -11.46 -10.72 11.11
N GLY A 81 -10.99 -9.50 10.84
CA GLY A 81 -9.89 -8.86 11.53
C GLY A 81 -10.12 -8.84 13.05
N PRO A 82 -9.06 -8.92 13.87
CA PRO A 82 -9.20 -8.97 15.33
C PRO A 82 -9.87 -7.71 15.91
N THR A 83 -9.77 -6.58 15.22
CA THR A 83 -10.36 -5.28 15.61
C THR A 83 -11.56 -4.89 14.76
N PHE A 84 -12.05 -5.79 13.91
CA PHE A 84 -13.18 -5.49 13.02
C PHE A 84 -14.49 -5.52 13.79
N GLU A 85 -15.24 -4.42 13.70
CA GLU A 85 -16.58 -4.27 14.27
C GLU A 85 -17.51 -3.75 13.17
N PHE A 86 -18.59 -4.50 12.89
CA PHE A 86 -19.48 -4.21 11.78
C PHE A 86 -20.22 -2.87 11.93
N GLU A 87 -20.74 -2.59 13.14
CA GLU A 87 -21.42 -1.32 13.45
C GLU A 87 -20.51 -0.10 13.25
N ARG A 88 -19.24 -0.23 13.64
CA ARG A 88 -18.24 0.81 13.39
C ARG A 88 -18.02 1.01 11.90
N ALA A 89 -17.87 -0.07 11.13
CA ALA A 89 -17.67 0.02 9.69
C ALA A 89 -18.87 0.68 8.99
N LEU A 90 -20.09 0.37 9.41
CA LEU A 90 -21.32 1.04 8.93
C LEU A 90 -21.31 2.54 9.27
N GLY A 91 -20.99 2.89 10.51
CA GLY A 91 -20.89 4.29 10.94
C GLY A 91 -19.82 5.06 10.15
N ASP A 92 -18.68 4.43 9.88
CA ASP A 92 -17.61 5.01 9.07
C ASP A 92 -18.05 5.19 7.60
N ALA A 93 -18.83 4.27 7.03
CA ALA A 93 -19.40 4.40 5.68
C ALA A 93 -20.42 5.54 5.61
N GLN A 94 -21.37 5.60 6.56
CA GLN A 94 -22.36 6.68 6.66
C GLN A 94 -21.70 8.05 6.77
N ASN A 95 -20.73 8.21 7.68
CA ASN A 95 -20.04 9.47 7.89
C ASN A 95 -19.28 9.94 6.63
N ARG A 96 -18.81 9.01 5.78
CA ARG A 96 -18.18 9.38 4.50
C ARG A 96 -19.21 9.90 3.51
N TYR A 97 -20.37 9.26 3.37
CA TYR A 97 -21.44 9.83 2.55
C TYR A 97 -21.83 11.22 3.05
N ASP A 98 -22.09 11.37 4.35
CA ASP A 98 -22.54 12.63 4.93
C ASP A 98 -21.54 13.78 4.70
N LYS A 99 -20.25 13.53 4.96
CA LYS A 99 -19.20 14.56 4.82
C LYS A 99 -18.79 14.82 3.38
N VAL A 100 -18.59 13.78 2.58
CA VAL A 100 -18.07 13.93 1.22
C VAL A 100 -19.13 14.52 0.30
N LEU A 101 -20.39 14.09 0.42
CA LEU A 101 -21.46 14.65 -0.41
C LEU A 101 -21.65 16.14 -0.13
N ALA A 102 -21.53 16.59 1.11
CA ALA A 102 -21.60 18.02 1.43
C ALA A 102 -20.41 18.83 0.87
N SER A 103 -19.20 18.27 0.92
CA SER A 103 -17.95 18.94 0.52
C SER A 103 -17.59 18.82 -0.97
N LEU A 104 -18.34 18.01 -1.73
CA LEU A 104 -18.14 17.80 -3.17
C LEU A 104 -19.44 17.73 -4.00
N ARG A 105 -20.59 18.21 -3.50
CA ARG A 105 -21.89 18.09 -4.22
C ARG A 105 -21.88 18.55 -5.69
N TYR A 106 -21.28 19.68 -6.01
CA TYR A 106 -21.21 20.24 -7.35
C TYR A 106 -20.16 19.53 -8.18
N THR A 107 -18.98 19.28 -7.59
CA THR A 107 -17.91 18.51 -8.26
C THR A 107 -18.41 17.11 -8.67
N ILE A 108 -19.11 16.40 -7.80
CA ILE A 108 -19.67 15.07 -8.08
C ILE A 108 -20.75 15.16 -9.16
N SER A 109 -21.63 16.17 -9.09
CA SER A 109 -22.68 16.38 -10.09
C SER A 109 -22.10 16.53 -11.50
N ASP A 110 -21.01 17.28 -11.64
CA ASP A 110 -20.33 17.49 -12.93
C ASP A 110 -19.62 16.22 -13.41
N ILE A 111 -18.95 15.51 -12.49
CA ILE A 111 -18.21 14.27 -12.79
C ILE A 111 -19.13 13.11 -13.19
N ALA A 112 -20.28 12.96 -12.53
CA ALA A 112 -21.21 11.83 -12.76
C ALA A 112 -21.74 11.78 -14.21
N HIS A 113 -21.78 12.93 -14.88
CA HIS A 113 -22.29 13.08 -16.25
C HIS A 113 -21.19 13.34 -17.28
N ASP A 114 -19.94 13.48 -16.86
CA ASP A 114 -18.84 13.76 -17.77
C ASP A 114 -18.38 12.48 -18.50
N PRO A 115 -18.36 12.49 -19.84
CA PRO A 115 -18.04 11.30 -20.63
C PRO A 115 -16.56 10.88 -20.54
N GLY A 116 -15.66 11.75 -20.08
CA GLY A 116 -14.24 11.46 -19.93
C GLY A 116 -13.92 10.68 -18.67
N ILE A 117 -14.62 10.96 -17.57
CA ILE A 117 -14.38 10.30 -16.27
C ILE A 117 -15.38 9.19 -15.94
N ARG A 118 -16.65 9.30 -16.36
CA ARG A 118 -17.68 8.31 -16.03
C ARG A 118 -17.27 6.86 -16.29
N PRO A 119 -16.64 6.51 -17.44
CA PRO A 119 -16.19 5.13 -17.67
C PRO A 119 -15.19 4.61 -16.62
N ARG A 120 -14.33 5.49 -16.09
CA ARG A 120 -13.33 5.15 -15.07
C ARG A 120 -13.99 4.85 -13.74
N LEU A 121 -14.96 5.67 -13.34
CA LEU A 121 -15.73 5.44 -12.11
C LEU A 121 -16.56 4.16 -12.21
N LEU A 122 -17.15 3.89 -13.38
CA LEU A 122 -17.88 2.66 -13.64
C LEU A 122 -16.97 1.43 -13.53
N GLU A 123 -15.72 1.52 -14.00
CA GLU A 123 -14.74 0.43 -13.82
C GLU A 123 -14.43 0.18 -12.33
N MET A 124 -14.24 1.24 -11.55
CA MET A 124 -14.05 1.14 -10.10
C MET A 124 -15.24 0.46 -9.42
N HIS A 125 -16.47 0.88 -9.75
CA HIS A 125 -17.70 0.28 -9.25
C HIS A 125 -17.82 -1.20 -9.64
N LYS A 126 -17.53 -1.55 -10.91
CA LYS A 126 -17.54 -2.95 -11.40
C LYS A 126 -16.49 -3.84 -10.75
N ARG A 127 -15.41 -3.28 -10.21
CA ARG A 127 -14.43 -3.99 -9.37
C ARG A 127 -14.92 -4.23 -7.94
N GLY A 128 -16.14 -3.83 -7.63
CA GLY A 128 -16.81 -3.99 -6.35
C GLY A 128 -16.50 -2.86 -5.35
N MET A 129 -15.85 -1.77 -5.77
CA MET A 129 -15.71 -0.61 -4.89
C MET A 129 -17.09 -0.03 -4.58
N LYS A 130 -17.29 0.34 -3.32
CA LYS A 130 -18.53 1.00 -2.89
C LYS A 130 -18.48 2.49 -3.21
N ASP A 131 -19.64 3.11 -3.34
CA ASP A 131 -19.71 4.52 -3.71
C ASP A 131 -19.01 5.40 -2.67
N TRP A 132 -19.13 5.09 -1.37
CA TRP A 132 -18.37 5.78 -0.33
C TRP A 132 -16.84 5.63 -0.46
N GLU A 133 -16.34 4.52 -1.03
CA GLU A 133 -14.92 4.30 -1.31
C GLU A 133 -14.49 5.21 -2.48
N ILE A 134 -15.25 5.20 -3.58
CA ILE A 134 -15.01 6.07 -4.75
C ILE A 134 -15.05 7.54 -4.34
N LEU A 135 -16.08 7.95 -3.59
CA LEU A 135 -16.24 9.31 -3.06
C LEU A 135 -15.04 9.72 -2.19
N SER A 136 -14.53 8.81 -1.36
CA SER A 136 -13.35 9.11 -0.53
C SER A 136 -12.10 9.37 -1.38
N ILE A 137 -11.93 8.63 -2.48
CA ILE A 137 -10.81 8.84 -3.41
C ILE A 137 -10.95 10.20 -4.10
N LEU A 138 -12.14 10.53 -4.61
CA LEU A 138 -12.43 11.84 -5.21
C LEU A 138 -12.21 12.98 -4.20
N SER A 139 -12.65 12.80 -2.96
CA SER A 139 -12.43 13.75 -1.86
C SER A 139 -10.96 13.98 -1.58
N ASN A 140 -10.14 12.93 -1.59
CA ASN A 140 -8.70 13.08 -1.36
C ASN A 140 -8.01 13.84 -2.50
N ILE A 141 -8.42 13.61 -3.76
CA ILE A 141 -7.91 14.36 -4.92
C ILE A 141 -8.29 15.84 -4.77
N ALA A 142 -9.58 16.12 -4.56
CA ALA A 142 -10.09 17.48 -4.42
C ALA A 142 -9.44 18.23 -3.26
N MET A 143 -9.26 17.56 -2.12
CA MET A 143 -8.57 18.12 -0.96
C MET A 143 -7.11 18.42 -1.28
N GLY A 144 -6.39 17.52 -1.98
CA GLY A 144 -5.02 17.75 -2.39
C GLY A 144 -4.86 19.02 -3.25
N ILE A 145 -5.78 19.21 -4.21
CA ILE A 145 -5.78 20.39 -5.09
C ILE A 145 -6.14 21.67 -4.32
N ARG A 146 -7.17 21.63 -3.47
CA ARG A 146 -7.64 22.79 -2.71
C ARG A 146 -6.67 23.23 -1.62
N LEU A 147 -5.97 22.27 -1.03
CA LEU A 147 -5.03 22.53 0.04
C LEU A 147 -3.80 23.26 -0.49
N ASP A 148 -3.34 22.91 -1.69
CA ASP A 148 -2.14 23.48 -2.36
C ASP A 148 -0.97 23.66 -1.37
N ALA A 149 -0.75 22.63 -0.55
CA ALA A 149 0.20 22.71 0.56
C ALA A 149 1.64 22.63 0.05
N PRO A 150 2.55 23.45 0.60
CA PRO A 150 3.99 23.25 0.44
C PRO A 150 4.42 21.86 0.91
N GLU A 151 5.41 21.26 0.25
CA GLU A 151 5.93 19.93 0.58
C GLU A 151 6.48 19.83 2.01
N ASP A 152 6.89 20.96 2.61
CA ASP A 152 7.47 21.06 3.95
C ASP A 152 6.45 21.37 5.06
N LEU A 153 5.15 21.42 4.74
CA LEU A 153 4.12 21.71 5.74
C LEU A 153 4.09 20.61 6.83
N PRO A 154 4.11 20.97 8.12
CA PRO A 154 4.03 19.98 9.20
C PRO A 154 2.78 19.10 9.09
N LEU A 155 2.94 17.79 9.33
CA LEU A 155 1.86 16.80 9.17
C LEU A 155 0.60 17.14 9.98
N GLU A 156 0.76 17.66 11.20
CA GLU A 156 -0.38 18.04 12.05
C GLU A 156 -1.16 19.22 11.45
N GLU A 157 -0.45 20.19 10.87
CA GLU A 157 -1.08 21.33 10.22
C GLU A 157 -1.76 20.92 8.91
N LEU A 158 -1.12 20.05 8.12
CA LEU A 158 -1.70 19.46 6.93
C LEU A 158 -3.00 18.70 7.25
N ARG A 159 -3.00 17.92 8.34
CA ARG A 159 -4.18 17.21 8.84
C ARG A 159 -5.29 18.18 9.25
N SER A 160 -4.97 19.20 10.04
CA SER A 160 -5.94 20.19 10.51
C SER A 160 -6.60 20.94 9.35
N ARG A 161 -5.80 21.42 8.39
CA ARG A 161 -6.31 22.09 7.19
C ARG A 161 -7.14 21.16 6.31
N GLY A 162 -6.71 19.90 6.15
CA GLY A 162 -7.47 18.89 5.41
C GLY A 162 -8.84 18.60 6.03
N MET A 163 -8.92 18.48 7.36
CA MET A 163 -10.20 18.32 8.06
C MET A 163 -11.11 19.54 7.88
N ALA A 164 -10.56 20.75 7.94
CA ALA A 164 -11.34 21.96 7.70
C ALA A 164 -11.92 22.04 6.27
N LEU A 165 -11.20 21.52 5.26
CA LEU A 165 -11.70 21.43 3.89
C LEU A 165 -12.83 20.40 3.76
N LEU A 166 -12.76 19.29 4.48
CA LEU A 166 -13.81 18.26 4.47
C LEU A 166 -15.09 18.72 5.17
N ASP A 167 -14.97 19.57 6.19
CA ASP A 167 -16.12 20.14 6.90
C ASP A 167 -16.73 21.36 6.18
N LYS A 168 -16.08 21.88 5.12
CA LYS A 168 -16.60 22.98 4.30
C LYS A 168 -17.66 22.44 3.33
N VAL A 169 -18.86 23.05 3.35
CA VAL A 169 -19.88 22.80 2.31
C VAL A 169 -19.46 23.45 1.01
N GLU A 170 -19.48 22.67 -0.08
CA GLU A 170 -19.06 23.15 -1.40
C GLU A 170 -20.05 24.16 -1.99
N THR A 171 -19.51 25.21 -2.61
CA THR A 171 -20.26 26.14 -3.47
C THR A 171 -19.94 25.87 -4.94
N GLU A 172 -20.80 26.34 -5.86
CA GLU A 172 -20.57 26.18 -7.30
C GLU A 172 -19.23 26.77 -7.76
N ALA A 173 -18.76 27.85 -7.11
CA ALA A 173 -17.46 28.47 -7.38
C ALA A 173 -16.26 27.61 -6.90
N ASP A 174 -16.49 26.68 -5.97
CA ASP A 174 -15.47 25.76 -5.47
C ASP A 174 -15.40 24.46 -6.30
N ALA A 175 -16.33 24.26 -7.25
CA ALA A 175 -16.44 23.04 -8.04
C ALA A 175 -15.18 22.82 -8.88
N LEU A 176 -14.66 21.59 -8.84
CA LEU A 176 -13.49 21.21 -9.63
C LEU A 176 -13.92 20.61 -10.96
N PRO A 177 -13.28 20.99 -12.08
CA PRO A 177 -13.65 20.47 -13.38
C PRO A 177 -13.31 18.97 -13.50
N PRO A 178 -14.15 18.16 -14.17
CA PRO A 178 -13.95 16.72 -14.32
C PRO A 178 -12.57 16.31 -14.87
N ALA A 179 -12.00 17.13 -15.77
CA ALA A 179 -10.70 16.89 -16.40
C ALA A 179 -9.52 16.77 -15.42
N VAL A 180 -9.67 17.28 -14.20
CA VAL A 180 -8.62 17.19 -13.16
C VAL A 180 -8.52 15.79 -12.57
N PHE A 181 -9.57 14.97 -12.65
CA PHE A 181 -9.60 13.63 -12.08
C PHE A 181 -9.08 12.60 -13.09
N THR A 182 -7.76 12.62 -13.30
CA THR A 182 -7.08 11.73 -14.27
C THR A 182 -6.89 10.31 -13.74
N ASP A 183 -6.57 9.35 -14.61
CA ASP A 183 -6.29 7.97 -14.24
C ASP A 183 -5.11 7.87 -13.26
N GLU A 184 -4.10 8.71 -13.45
CA GLU A 184 -2.93 8.79 -12.58
C GLU A 184 -3.32 9.21 -11.17
N LEU A 185 -4.17 10.24 -11.05
CA LEU A 185 -4.64 10.74 -9.76
C LEU A 185 -5.60 9.76 -9.09
N LEU A 186 -6.53 9.15 -9.83
CA LEU A 186 -7.42 8.12 -9.30
C LEU A 186 -6.61 6.92 -8.75
N SER A 187 -5.64 6.43 -9.50
CA SER A 187 -4.74 5.34 -9.08
C SER A 187 -3.88 5.72 -7.87
N ALA A 188 -3.25 6.90 -7.89
CA ALA A 188 -2.42 7.36 -6.78
C ALA A 188 -3.24 7.55 -5.50
N HIS A 189 -4.42 8.16 -5.59
CA HIS A 189 -5.26 8.43 -4.43
C HIS A 189 -6.03 7.21 -3.93
N ALA A 190 -6.28 6.19 -4.75
CA ALA A 190 -6.73 4.88 -4.29
C ALA A 190 -5.71 4.26 -3.31
N LYS A 191 -4.40 4.39 -3.60
CA LYS A 191 -3.33 3.91 -2.72
C LYS A 191 -3.25 4.71 -1.41
N VAL A 192 -3.36 6.04 -1.50
CA VAL A 192 -3.41 6.92 -0.32
C VAL A 192 -4.61 6.57 0.55
N TYR A 193 -5.78 6.33 -0.06
CA TYR A 193 -6.99 5.94 0.63
C TYR A 193 -6.80 4.63 1.41
N LEU A 194 -6.18 3.60 0.83
CA LEU A 194 -5.88 2.36 1.54
C LEU A 194 -5.00 2.62 2.76
N GLY A 195 -3.95 3.44 2.63
CA GLY A 195 -3.09 3.82 3.75
C GLY A 195 -3.84 4.55 4.87
N ALA A 196 -4.77 5.45 4.51
CA ALA A 196 -5.64 6.14 5.45
C ALA A 196 -6.60 5.16 6.15
N PHE A 197 -7.16 4.20 5.42
CA PHE A 197 -8.03 3.16 5.97
C PHE A 197 -7.28 2.26 6.97
N PHE A 198 -6.06 1.83 6.64
CA PHE A 198 -5.20 1.10 7.59
C PHE A 198 -5.04 1.92 8.88
N SER A 199 -4.66 3.19 8.74
CA SER A 199 -4.44 4.08 9.89
C SER A 199 -5.71 4.27 10.72
N SER A 200 -6.88 4.42 10.11
CA SER A 200 -8.15 4.59 10.83
C SER A 200 -8.50 3.37 11.66
N TRP A 201 -8.17 2.17 11.18
CA TRP A 201 -8.35 0.90 11.91
C TRP A 201 -7.17 0.54 12.82
N GLN A 202 -6.23 1.46 13.04
CA GLN A 202 -5.01 1.27 13.85
C GLN A 202 -4.13 0.10 13.35
N LEU A 203 -4.18 -0.15 12.05
CA LEU A 203 -3.41 -1.18 11.37
C LEU A 203 -2.10 -0.57 10.87
N HIS A 204 -1.05 -1.39 10.89
CA HIS A 204 0.25 -1.04 10.35
C HIS A 204 0.44 -1.72 9.00
N TRP A 205 0.81 -0.95 7.98
CA TRP A 205 1.15 -1.49 6.67
C TRP A 205 2.56 -2.12 6.70
N PRO A 206 2.72 -3.43 6.49
CA PRO A 206 4.04 -4.07 6.51
C PRO A 206 4.85 -3.73 5.25
N PRO A 207 6.16 -3.39 5.34
CA PRO A 207 6.96 -3.03 4.16
C PRO A 207 7.04 -4.09 3.06
N SER A 208 6.77 -5.35 3.39
CA SER A 208 6.83 -6.48 2.46
C SER A 208 5.53 -6.71 1.67
N VAL A 209 4.48 -5.93 1.94
CA VAL A 209 3.15 -6.11 1.32
C VAL A 209 2.93 -5.01 0.29
N ASP A 210 2.63 -5.42 -0.94
CA ASP A 210 2.25 -4.55 -2.03
C ASP A 210 0.81 -4.01 -1.86
N TYR A 211 0.41 -3.11 -2.76
CA TYR A 211 -0.91 -2.47 -2.69
C TYR A 211 -2.04 -3.46 -2.87
N GLU A 212 -1.89 -4.39 -3.81
CA GLU A 212 -2.86 -5.43 -4.12
C GLU A 212 -3.06 -6.40 -2.94
N GLY A 213 -1.97 -6.78 -2.27
CA GLY A 213 -2.01 -7.60 -1.06
C GLY A 213 -2.68 -6.89 0.11
N ALA A 214 -2.41 -5.59 0.30
CA ALA A 214 -3.04 -4.77 1.34
C ALA A 214 -4.54 -4.57 1.08
N GLU A 215 -4.92 -4.27 -0.16
CA GLU A 215 -6.33 -4.16 -0.60
C GLU A 215 -7.08 -5.47 -0.35
N LYS A 216 -6.52 -6.60 -0.82
CA LYS A 216 -7.10 -7.93 -0.60
C LYS A 216 -7.27 -8.24 0.89
N PHE A 217 -6.29 -7.89 1.72
CA PHE A 217 -6.40 -8.04 3.17
C PHE A 217 -7.58 -7.24 3.74
N LEU A 218 -7.75 -5.97 3.36
CA LEU A 218 -8.85 -5.14 3.85
C LEU A 218 -10.22 -5.63 3.37
N ILE A 219 -10.32 -6.09 2.12
CA ILE A 219 -11.56 -6.68 1.59
C ILE A 219 -11.93 -7.92 2.41
N SER A 220 -11.00 -8.88 2.56
CA SER A 220 -11.30 -10.15 3.22
C SER A 220 -11.49 -10.03 4.74
N ARG A 221 -10.67 -9.22 5.40
CA ARG A 221 -10.57 -9.18 6.88
C ARG A 221 -11.36 -8.02 7.48
N PHE A 222 -11.47 -6.90 6.77
CA PHE A 222 -12.13 -5.68 7.23
C PHE A 222 -13.38 -5.33 6.42
N ARG A 223 -13.83 -6.24 5.54
CA ARG A 223 -15.11 -6.14 4.84
C ARG A 223 -15.26 -4.84 4.05
N LEU A 224 -14.14 -4.31 3.55
CA LEU A 224 -14.06 -3.01 2.84
C LEU A 224 -15.13 -2.87 1.74
N ARG A 225 -15.42 -3.96 1.03
CA ARG A 225 -16.41 -3.98 -0.07
C ARG A 225 -17.72 -4.69 0.26
N ASP A 226 -17.87 -5.19 1.49
CA ASP A 226 -19.09 -5.86 1.92
C ASP A 226 -20.00 -4.90 2.71
N VAL A 227 -19.41 -3.88 3.36
CA VAL A 227 -20.13 -2.92 4.20
C VAL A 227 -20.58 -1.72 3.38
N ASP A 228 -21.88 -1.44 3.45
CA ASP A 228 -22.51 -0.28 2.83
C ASP A 228 -23.77 0.11 3.61
N VAL A 229 -24.27 1.30 3.35
CA VAL A 229 -25.51 1.84 3.96
C VAL A 229 -26.46 2.30 2.85
N PRO A 230 -27.79 2.35 3.07
CA PRO A 230 -28.69 2.94 2.10
C PRO A 230 -28.33 4.40 1.80
N HIS A 231 -28.13 4.73 0.53
CA HIS A 231 -27.75 6.07 0.08
C HIS A 231 -28.41 6.38 -1.27
N GLN A 232 -28.41 7.67 -1.64
CA GLN A 232 -28.83 8.08 -2.97
C GLN A 232 -27.77 7.67 -4.00
N ASP A 233 -28.19 7.18 -5.16
CA ASP A 233 -27.29 6.98 -6.30
C ASP A 233 -26.81 8.35 -6.83
N VAL A 234 -25.56 8.67 -6.52
CA VAL A 234 -24.94 9.96 -6.87
C VAL A 234 -24.20 9.92 -8.20
N PHE A 235 -23.95 8.73 -8.74
CA PHE A 235 -23.24 8.54 -10.00
C PHE A 235 -24.16 8.09 -11.14
N GLY A 236 -25.41 7.72 -10.84
CA GLY A 236 -26.42 7.35 -11.83
C GLY A 236 -26.21 5.94 -12.38
N TRP A 237 -25.72 5.00 -11.58
CA TRP A 237 -25.53 3.60 -11.96
C TRP A 237 -26.82 2.94 -12.44
N ASP A 238 -27.96 3.26 -11.81
CA ASP A 238 -29.26 2.68 -12.15
C ASP A 238 -29.71 2.99 -13.59
N GLN A 239 -29.15 4.03 -14.21
CA GLN A 239 -29.42 4.37 -15.61
C GLN A 239 -28.63 3.50 -16.60
N ASP A 240 -27.51 2.93 -16.17
CA ASP A 240 -26.65 2.07 -16.99
C ASP A 240 -27.13 0.60 -16.98
N ASP A 241 -27.87 0.19 -15.92
CA ASP A 241 -28.50 -1.13 -15.80
C ASP A 241 -29.92 -1.19 -16.40
N ALA A 242 -30.45 -0.06 -16.89
CA ALA A 242 -31.71 -0.04 -17.62
C ALA A 242 -31.54 -0.78 -18.96
N PRO A 243 -32.40 -1.77 -19.29
CA PRO A 243 -32.36 -2.40 -20.60
C PRO A 243 -32.58 -1.30 -21.66
N LEU A 244 -31.71 -1.28 -22.67
CA LEU A 244 -31.91 -0.46 -23.86
C LEU A 244 -33.30 -0.80 -24.43
N ASP A 245 -34.22 0.16 -24.35
CA ASP A 245 -35.54 0.02 -24.96
C ASP A 245 -35.34 -0.25 -26.47
N PRO A 246 -35.96 -1.31 -27.03
CA PRO A 246 -35.70 -1.79 -28.39
C PRO A 246 -36.17 -0.85 -29.51
#